data_AF-A0A6I9HP63-F1
#
_entry.id   AF-A0A6I9HP63-F1
#
_cell.length_a   1.000
_cell.length_b   1.000
_cell.length_c   1.000
_cell.angle_alpha   90.00
_cell.angle_beta   90.00
_cell.angle_gamma   90.00
#
_symmetry.space_group_name_H-M   'P 1'
#
loop_
_entity.id
_entity.type
_entity.pdbx_description
1 polymer ?
#
loop_
_entity_poly.entity_id
_entity_poly.type
_entity_poly.pdbx_seq_one_letter_code
_entity_poly.pdbx_strand_id
1 'polypeptide(L)'
;MWWFQQGLSFLPVALVVWSAASFVFSYITAIVLHHVDPLVPYISDTGTIPPERCLFGIMLNVSTFLGMATMYVRYKQVSALSPEKPKILRLNKLGLTLGWMSCFGLCIIANFQKCILYYIHVLGACLTFGVGSIYMLVQTILSYLMQPELHSKDIFWARLAVFLWSCSSILSMFVSSVVLYSGLYGQNLVQKLHWDPQERGYTPHIISTVSEWSLAFSFLSFFLTYIRDFQKISLRGVVSLQGQTLHESPGSFRAEEQALLIAGSI
;
A
#
# COMPACT_ATOMS: atom_id res chain seq x y z
N MET A 1 2.97 16.47 21.81
CA MET A 1 2.54 15.52 20.74
C MET A 1 3.78 14.89 20.12
N TRP A 2 3.79 13.57 20.01
CA TRP A 2 4.90 12.84 19.37
C TRP A 2 4.91 13.14 17.86
N TRP A 3 6.07 13.03 17.20
CA TRP A 3 6.23 13.42 15.80
C TRP A 3 5.32 12.64 14.83
N PHE A 4 4.89 11.43 15.19
CA PHE A 4 3.96 10.59 14.42
C PHE A 4 2.47 10.88 14.67
N GLN A 5 2.16 11.76 15.61
CA GLN A 5 0.78 12.18 15.96
C GLN A 5 0.45 13.58 15.45
N GLN A 6 1.38 14.23 14.74
CA GLN A 6 1.17 15.58 14.20
C GLN A 6 0.44 15.50 12.86
N GLY A 7 -0.61 16.29 12.71
CA GLY A 7 -1.40 16.33 11.48
C GLY A 7 -1.92 14.95 11.07
N LEU A 8 -1.77 14.60 9.79
CA LEU A 8 -2.15 13.30 9.25
C LEU A 8 -0.97 12.31 9.14
N SER A 9 0.15 12.58 9.81
CA SER A 9 1.33 11.70 9.78
C SER A 9 1.09 10.31 10.38
N PHE A 10 0.03 10.13 11.17
CA PHE A 10 -0.36 8.82 11.69
C PHE A 10 -0.70 7.82 10.57
N LEU A 11 -1.18 8.28 9.40
CA LEU A 11 -1.56 7.41 8.29
C LEU A 11 -0.36 6.66 7.70
N PRO A 12 0.70 7.34 7.19
CA PRO A 12 1.88 6.65 6.69
C PRO A 12 2.60 5.85 7.80
N VAL A 13 2.55 6.29 9.06
CA VAL A 13 3.12 5.54 10.19
C VAL A 13 2.36 4.24 10.41
N ALA A 14 1.04 4.30 10.51
CA ALA A 14 0.19 3.12 10.65
C ALA A 14 0.37 2.17 9.47
N LEU A 15 0.41 2.68 8.23
CA LEU A 15 0.68 1.88 7.04
C LEU A 15 1.99 1.11 7.16
N VAL A 16 3.09 1.79 7.51
CA VAL A 16 4.42 1.17 7.58
C VAL A 16 4.49 0.14 8.70
N VAL A 17 4.06 0.52 9.92
CA VAL A 17 4.13 -0.36 11.09
C VAL A 17 3.22 -1.57 10.92
N TRP A 18 1.99 -1.37 10.42
CA TRP A 18 1.04 -2.46 10.24
C TRP A 18 1.47 -3.43 9.13
N SER A 19 1.99 -2.91 8.01
CA SER A 19 2.51 -3.75 6.94
C SER A 19 3.75 -4.53 7.38
N ALA A 20 4.69 -3.89 8.09
CA ALA A 20 5.84 -4.59 8.64
C ALA A 20 5.41 -5.69 9.64
N ALA A 21 4.46 -5.38 10.52
CA ALA A 21 3.88 -6.36 11.44
C ALA A 21 3.24 -7.53 10.70
N SER A 22 2.57 -7.29 9.56
CA SER A 22 1.98 -8.38 8.75
C SER A 22 3.04 -9.38 8.27
N PHE A 23 4.20 -8.90 7.80
CA PHE A 23 5.30 -9.76 7.37
C PHE A 23 5.90 -10.53 8.55
N VAL A 24 6.13 -9.84 9.68
CA VAL A 24 6.76 -10.43 10.86
C VAL A 24 5.86 -11.50 11.50
N PHE A 25 4.58 -11.22 11.71
CA PHE A 25 3.67 -12.19 12.33
C PHE A 25 3.44 -13.41 11.43
N SER A 26 3.31 -13.22 10.11
CA SER A 26 3.20 -14.35 9.18
C SER A 26 4.45 -15.21 9.20
N TYR A 27 5.63 -14.58 9.12
CA TYR A 27 6.91 -15.27 9.18
C TYR A 27 7.09 -16.05 10.49
N ILE A 28 6.90 -15.42 11.65
CA ILE A 28 7.06 -16.10 12.95
C ILE A 28 6.11 -17.30 13.04
N THR A 29 4.85 -17.14 12.65
CA THR A 29 3.85 -18.21 12.71
C THR A 29 4.24 -19.37 11.78
N ALA A 30 4.63 -19.08 10.53
CA ALA A 30 5.05 -20.09 9.56
C ALA A 30 6.28 -20.88 10.03
N ILE A 31 7.25 -20.22 10.69
CA ILE A 31 8.43 -20.88 11.25
C ILE A 31 8.09 -21.74 12.47
N VAL A 32 7.31 -21.21 13.41
CA VAL A 32 6.92 -21.95 14.63
C VAL A 32 6.12 -23.21 14.30
N LEU A 33 5.31 -23.16 13.23
CA LEU A 33 4.54 -24.30 12.74
C LEU A 33 5.28 -25.17 11.73
N HIS A 34 6.55 -24.87 11.42
CA HIS A 34 7.38 -25.60 10.47
C HIS A 34 6.79 -25.68 9.04
N HIS A 35 6.03 -24.65 8.63
CA HIS A 35 5.44 -24.57 7.29
C HIS A 35 6.42 -24.11 6.21
N VAL A 36 7.50 -23.43 6.61
CA VAL A 36 8.56 -22.93 5.72
C VAL A 36 9.91 -23.03 6.42
N ASP A 37 11.00 -22.95 5.65
CA ASP A 37 12.35 -22.94 6.22
C ASP A 37 12.70 -21.57 6.86
N PRO A 38 13.51 -21.54 7.94
CA PRO A 38 13.91 -20.28 8.59
C PRO A 38 14.73 -19.32 7.75
N LEU A 39 15.50 -19.83 6.79
CA LEU A 39 16.45 -18.99 6.06
C LEU A 39 15.77 -18.25 4.91
N VAL A 40 15.20 -17.08 5.23
CA VAL A 40 14.61 -16.10 4.28
C VAL A 40 13.66 -16.77 3.28
N PRO A 41 12.53 -17.35 3.72
CA PRO A 41 11.49 -17.83 2.82
C PRO A 41 10.87 -16.63 2.08
N TYR A 42 10.19 -16.88 0.96
CA TYR A 42 9.36 -15.81 0.35
C TYR A 42 8.33 -15.31 1.37
N ILE A 43 8.10 -14.00 1.44
CA ILE A 43 6.98 -13.40 2.17
C ILE A 43 5.68 -14.06 1.70
N SER A 44 5.50 -14.25 0.40
CA SER A 44 4.33 -14.91 -0.18
C SER A 44 4.15 -16.37 0.26
N ASP A 45 5.25 -17.08 0.55
CA ASP A 45 5.20 -18.45 1.08
C ASP A 45 4.77 -18.44 2.56
N THR A 46 5.25 -17.47 3.36
CA THR A 46 4.83 -17.31 4.76
C THR A 46 3.35 -16.99 4.92
N GLY A 47 2.63 -16.63 3.86
CA GLY A 47 1.20 -16.34 3.87
C GLY A 47 0.33 -17.40 3.20
N THR A 48 0.84 -18.61 2.95
CA THR A 48 0.14 -19.61 2.15
C THR A 48 -0.68 -20.62 2.97
N ILE A 49 -0.22 -21.03 4.15
CA ILE A 49 -0.85 -22.10 4.95
C ILE A 49 -1.65 -21.50 6.13
N PRO A 50 -2.82 -22.04 6.51
CA PRO A 50 -3.50 -21.62 7.75
C PRO A 50 -2.72 -22.04 9.01
N PRO A 51 -2.72 -21.23 10.08
CA PRO A 51 -3.55 -20.04 10.30
C PRO A 51 -2.97 -18.72 9.72
N GLU A 52 -1.67 -18.68 9.42
CA GLU A 52 -0.98 -17.44 9.04
C GLU A 52 -1.50 -16.86 7.73
N ARG A 53 -1.97 -17.68 6.79
CA ARG A 53 -2.69 -17.25 5.59
C ARG A 53 -3.85 -16.30 5.89
N CYS A 54 -4.66 -16.62 6.90
CA CYS A 54 -5.84 -15.84 7.25
C CYS A 54 -5.43 -14.52 7.94
N LEU A 55 -4.46 -14.60 8.85
CA LEU A 55 -3.91 -13.43 9.54
C LEU A 55 -3.28 -12.46 8.52
N PHE A 56 -2.43 -12.99 7.64
CA PHE A 56 -1.73 -12.24 6.61
C PHE A 56 -2.71 -11.54 5.66
N GLY A 57 -3.72 -12.26 5.19
CA GLY A 57 -4.75 -11.69 4.32
C GLY A 57 -5.52 -10.54 4.97
N ILE A 58 -5.98 -10.69 6.22
CA ILE A 58 -6.66 -9.61 6.95
C ILE A 58 -5.73 -8.40 7.12
N MET A 59 -4.49 -8.64 7.56
CA MET A 59 -3.55 -7.55 7.82
C MET A 59 -3.17 -6.80 6.55
N LEU A 60 -2.92 -7.50 5.43
CA LEU A 60 -2.62 -6.86 4.15
C LEU A 60 -3.82 -6.12 3.57
N ASN A 61 -5.05 -6.63 3.73
CA ASN A 61 -6.24 -5.88 3.34
C ASN A 61 -6.36 -4.56 4.12
N VAL A 62 -6.07 -4.56 5.43
CA VAL A 62 -5.99 -3.31 6.22
C VAL A 62 -4.89 -2.39 5.71
N SER A 63 -3.69 -2.93 5.39
CA SER A 63 -2.62 -2.16 4.76
C SER A 63 -3.04 -1.52 3.43
N THR A 64 -3.85 -2.21 2.62
CA THR A 64 -4.42 -1.64 1.39
C THR A 64 -5.23 -0.38 1.67
N PHE A 65 -6.15 -0.40 2.65
CA PHE A 65 -6.95 0.78 2.98
C PHE A 65 -6.10 1.92 3.53
N LEU A 66 -5.12 1.61 4.39
CA LEU A 66 -4.16 2.60 4.89
C LEU A 66 -3.32 3.19 3.75
N GLY A 67 -2.92 2.38 2.77
CA GLY A 67 -2.23 2.79 1.55
C GLY A 67 -3.06 3.74 0.72
N MET A 68 -4.30 3.37 0.41
CA MET A 68 -5.23 4.22 -0.35
C MET A 68 -5.48 5.57 0.34
N ALA A 69 -5.69 5.55 1.66
CA ALA A 69 -5.89 6.77 2.45
C ALA A 69 -4.64 7.67 2.44
N THR A 70 -3.46 7.07 2.64
CA THR A 70 -2.17 7.79 2.60
C THR A 70 -1.96 8.45 1.24
N MET A 71 -2.16 7.71 0.15
CA MET A 71 -2.01 8.23 -1.21
C MET A 71 -3.05 9.31 -1.55
N TYR A 72 -4.27 9.18 -1.04
CA TYR A 72 -5.30 10.21 -1.19
C TYR A 72 -4.93 11.51 -0.46
N VAL A 73 -4.43 11.42 0.77
CA VAL A 73 -3.93 12.60 1.50
C VAL A 73 -2.77 13.25 0.75
N ARG A 74 -1.84 12.45 0.19
CA ARG A 74 -0.76 12.98 -0.66
C ARG A 74 -1.33 13.70 -1.89
N TYR A 75 -2.33 13.13 -2.55
CA TYR A 75 -2.99 13.75 -3.68
C TYR A 75 -3.64 15.10 -3.31
N LYS A 76 -4.35 15.17 -2.19
CA LYS A 76 -4.97 16.41 -1.69
C LYS A 76 -3.92 17.44 -1.31
N GLN A 77 -2.82 17.02 -0.68
CA GLN A 77 -1.69 17.87 -0.34
C GLN A 77 -1.13 18.57 -1.57
N VAL A 78 -0.74 17.80 -2.60
CA VAL A 78 -0.14 18.35 -3.82
C VAL A 78 -1.13 19.25 -4.56
N SER A 79 -2.42 18.88 -4.60
CA SER A 79 -3.46 19.70 -5.23
C SER A 79 -3.65 21.05 -4.52
N ALA A 80 -3.59 21.07 -3.19
CA ALA A 80 -3.76 22.29 -2.41
C ALA A 80 -2.54 23.22 -2.49
N LEU A 81 -1.33 22.66 -2.59
CA LEU A 81 -0.09 23.44 -2.62
C LEU A 81 0.34 23.89 -4.03
N SER A 82 -0.31 23.41 -5.09
CA SER A 82 0.06 23.75 -6.47
C SER A 82 -1.16 23.95 -7.39
N PRO A 83 -2.15 24.79 -7.00
CA PRO A 83 -3.41 24.94 -7.74
C PRO A 83 -3.24 25.50 -9.16
N GLU A 84 -2.23 26.34 -9.38
CA GLU A 84 -2.00 27.02 -10.67
C GLU A 84 -1.02 26.27 -11.60
N LYS A 85 -0.54 25.09 -11.20
CA LYS A 85 0.48 24.32 -11.95
C LYS A 85 -0.18 23.10 -12.63
N PRO A 86 -0.77 23.23 -13.84
CA PRO A 86 -1.59 22.17 -14.45
C PRO A 86 -0.81 20.87 -14.72
N LYS A 87 0.49 20.97 -15.04
CA LYS A 87 1.36 19.79 -15.23
C LYS A 87 1.49 18.98 -13.94
N ILE A 88 1.66 19.65 -12.79
CA ILE A 88 1.74 19.01 -11.47
C ILE A 88 0.41 18.35 -11.12
N LEU A 89 -0.71 19.02 -11.36
CA LEU A 89 -2.04 18.46 -11.08
C LEU A 89 -2.35 17.21 -11.91
N ARG A 90 -1.96 17.19 -13.20
CA ARG A 90 -2.10 16.00 -14.06
C ARG A 90 -1.26 14.83 -13.56
N LEU A 91 0.01 15.07 -13.24
CA LEU A 91 0.90 14.05 -12.67
C LEU A 91 0.40 13.56 -11.32
N ASN A 92 -0.16 14.45 -10.50
CA ASN A 92 -0.72 14.11 -9.21
C ASN A 92 -1.96 13.20 -9.33
N LYS A 93 -2.86 13.50 -10.28
CA LYS A 93 -4.00 12.62 -10.60
C LYS A 93 -3.55 11.26 -11.13
N LEU A 94 -2.57 11.24 -12.04
CA LEU A 94 -1.96 9.99 -12.52
C LEU A 94 -1.37 9.18 -11.36
N GLY A 95 -0.63 9.84 -10.46
CA GLY A 95 -0.08 9.23 -9.26
C GLY A 95 -1.16 8.62 -8.38
N LEU A 96 -2.28 9.31 -8.13
CA LEU A 96 -3.39 8.74 -7.35
C LEU A 96 -3.94 7.46 -8.02
N THR A 97 -4.18 7.49 -9.33
CA THR A 97 -4.69 6.33 -10.07
C THR A 97 -3.71 5.14 -10.00
N LEU A 98 -2.42 5.37 -10.26
CA LEU A 98 -1.39 4.32 -10.17
C LEU A 98 -1.28 3.75 -8.75
N GLY A 99 -1.33 4.61 -7.74
CA GLY A 99 -1.27 4.21 -6.35
C GLY A 99 -2.43 3.32 -5.93
N TRP A 100 -3.66 3.67 -6.33
CA TRP A 100 -4.84 2.83 -6.06
C TRP A 100 -4.83 1.53 -6.87
N MET A 101 -4.33 1.53 -8.10
CA MET A 101 -4.10 0.29 -8.87
C MET A 101 -3.08 -0.62 -8.17
N SER A 102 -2.01 -0.06 -7.60
CA SER A 102 -1.03 -0.80 -6.80
C SER A 102 -1.66 -1.36 -5.52
N CYS A 103 -2.48 -0.58 -4.82
CA CYS A 103 -3.26 -1.05 -3.67
C CYS A 103 -4.24 -2.18 -4.05
N PHE A 104 -4.88 -2.11 -5.20
CA PHE A 104 -5.71 -3.20 -5.71
C PHE A 104 -4.89 -4.49 -5.94
N GLY A 105 -3.67 -4.35 -6.47
CA GLY A 105 -2.70 -5.46 -6.52
C GLY A 105 -2.41 -6.05 -5.14
N LEU A 106 -2.26 -5.21 -4.12
CA LEU A 106 -1.99 -5.65 -2.74
C LEU A 106 -3.16 -6.48 -2.19
N CYS A 107 -4.41 -6.08 -2.47
CA CYS A 107 -5.58 -6.91 -2.17
C CYS A 107 -5.55 -8.26 -2.91
N ILE A 108 -5.11 -8.31 -4.17
CA ILE A 108 -5.02 -9.59 -4.89
C ILE A 108 -4.02 -10.52 -4.19
N ILE A 109 -2.79 -10.07 -3.92
CA ILE A 109 -1.78 -10.93 -3.28
C ILE A 109 -2.16 -11.34 -1.85
N ALA A 110 -2.94 -10.50 -1.15
CA ALA A 110 -3.45 -10.81 0.19
C ALA A 110 -4.46 -11.97 0.22
N ASN A 111 -5.22 -12.15 -0.87
CA ASN A 111 -6.34 -13.09 -0.89
C ASN A 111 -6.11 -14.31 -1.82
N PHE A 112 -5.22 -14.18 -2.83
CA PHE A 112 -4.89 -15.23 -3.79
C PHE A 112 -3.45 -15.71 -3.59
N GLN A 113 -3.29 -16.87 -2.96
CA GLN A 113 -1.99 -17.43 -2.58
C GLN A 113 -1.24 -17.99 -3.80
N LYS A 114 0.08 -17.82 -3.80
CA LYS A 114 1.01 -18.29 -4.84
C LYS A 114 0.84 -19.78 -5.16
N CYS A 115 0.75 -20.63 -4.15
CA CYS A 115 0.72 -22.08 -4.34
C CYS A 115 -0.61 -22.63 -4.89
N ILE A 116 -1.70 -21.85 -4.81
CA ILE A 116 -3.04 -22.26 -5.28
C ILE A 116 -3.37 -21.63 -6.64
N LEU A 117 -3.17 -20.31 -6.78
CA LEU A 117 -3.52 -19.55 -7.98
C LEU A 117 -2.36 -18.67 -8.43
N TYR A 118 -1.26 -19.32 -8.85
CA TYR A 118 -0.01 -18.68 -9.24
C TYR A 118 -0.17 -17.49 -10.19
N TYR A 119 -0.91 -17.67 -11.30
CA TYR A 119 -1.06 -16.61 -12.31
C TYR A 119 -1.78 -15.36 -11.76
N ILE A 120 -2.78 -15.54 -10.91
CA ILE A 120 -3.49 -14.43 -10.26
C ILE A 120 -2.58 -13.76 -9.23
N HIS A 121 -1.83 -14.55 -8.45
CA HIS A 121 -0.86 -14.03 -7.51
C HIS A 121 0.21 -13.17 -8.19
N VAL A 122 0.78 -13.66 -9.31
CA VAL A 122 1.77 -12.91 -10.10
C VAL A 122 1.16 -11.64 -10.70
N LEU A 123 -0.09 -11.68 -11.19
CA LEU A 123 -0.79 -10.47 -11.62
C LEU A 123 -0.90 -9.46 -10.48
N GLY A 124 -1.29 -9.91 -9.28
CA GLY A 124 -1.33 -9.09 -8.08
C GLY A 124 0.03 -8.49 -7.72
N ALA A 125 1.11 -9.27 -7.82
CA ALA A 125 2.47 -8.81 -7.57
C ALA A 125 2.93 -7.77 -8.60
N CYS A 126 2.64 -7.97 -9.89
CA CYS A 126 2.91 -7.00 -10.96
C CYS A 126 2.15 -5.69 -10.75
N LEU A 127 0.89 -5.75 -10.32
CA LEU A 127 0.12 -4.56 -9.97
C LEU A 127 0.70 -3.88 -8.73
N THR A 128 0.97 -4.62 -7.66
CA THR A 128 1.49 -4.07 -6.40
C THR A 128 2.84 -3.40 -6.61
N PHE A 129 3.81 -4.14 -7.12
CA PHE A 129 5.20 -3.70 -7.20
C PHE A 129 5.52 -3.02 -8.52
N GLY A 130 5.10 -3.55 -9.66
CA GLY A 130 5.37 -2.93 -10.96
C GLY A 130 4.70 -1.56 -11.10
N VAL A 131 3.37 -1.51 -10.97
CA VAL A 131 2.63 -0.22 -11.01
C VAL A 131 3.00 0.67 -9.83
N GLY A 132 3.27 0.08 -8.66
CA GLY A 132 3.76 0.78 -7.48
C GLY A 132 5.10 1.49 -7.68
N SER A 133 6.05 0.90 -8.41
CA SER A 133 7.32 1.56 -8.73
C SER A 133 7.14 2.71 -9.71
N ILE A 134 6.18 2.61 -10.64
CA ILE A 134 5.78 3.74 -11.50
C ILE A 134 5.16 4.86 -10.64
N TYR A 135 4.34 4.52 -9.64
CA TYR A 135 3.85 5.49 -8.66
C TYR A 135 4.99 6.19 -7.91
N MET A 136 5.99 5.44 -7.42
CA MET A 136 7.17 6.00 -6.76
C MET A 136 7.94 6.96 -7.68
N LEU A 137 8.11 6.60 -8.96
CA LEU A 137 8.73 7.47 -9.96
C LEU A 137 7.94 8.78 -10.13
N VAL A 138 6.62 8.70 -10.32
CA VAL A 138 5.75 9.88 -10.46
C VAL A 138 5.85 10.77 -9.23
N GLN A 139 5.83 10.20 -8.02
CA GLN A 139 5.97 10.96 -6.77
C GLN A 139 7.36 11.55 -6.58
N THR A 140 8.40 10.89 -7.07
CA THR A 140 9.77 11.41 -7.09
C THR A 140 9.88 12.61 -8.04
N ILE A 141 9.30 12.51 -9.25
CA ILE A 141 9.22 13.61 -10.23
C ILE A 141 8.42 14.78 -9.63
N LEU A 142 7.28 14.53 -9.00
CA LEU A 142 6.49 15.56 -8.32
C LEU A 142 7.31 16.26 -7.23
N SER A 143 8.11 15.51 -6.46
CA SER A 143 8.99 16.07 -5.43
C SER A 143 10.00 17.04 -6.02
N TYR A 144 10.57 16.73 -7.18
CA TYR A 144 11.47 17.63 -7.92
C TYR A 144 10.73 18.87 -8.43
N LEU A 145 9.57 18.71 -9.07
CA LEU A 145 8.80 19.82 -9.65
C LEU A 145 8.23 20.80 -8.60
N MET A 146 8.14 20.37 -7.34
CA MET A 146 7.68 21.18 -6.22
C MET A 146 8.84 21.85 -5.45
N GLN A 147 10.09 21.69 -5.90
CA GLN A 147 11.23 22.45 -5.38
C GLN A 147 11.24 23.89 -5.93
N PRO A 148 11.85 24.85 -5.22
CA PRO A 148 12.32 24.76 -3.83
C PRO A 148 11.25 25.13 -2.79
N GLU A 149 10.09 25.62 -3.24
CA GLU A 149 9.07 26.27 -2.40
C GLU A 149 8.43 25.32 -1.37
N LEU A 150 8.29 24.04 -1.70
CA LEU A 150 7.51 23.08 -0.91
C LEU A 150 8.32 21.86 -0.47
N HIS A 151 9.25 21.38 -1.30
CA HIS A 151 10.09 20.22 -1.02
C HIS A 151 11.56 20.62 -0.93
N SER A 152 12.28 20.04 0.03
CA SER A 152 13.75 20.16 0.10
C SER A 152 14.42 19.28 -0.95
N LYS A 153 15.67 19.60 -1.27
CA LYS A 153 16.52 18.77 -2.13
C LYS A 153 16.73 17.37 -1.55
N ASP A 154 16.84 17.28 -0.24
CA ASP A 154 17.07 16.02 0.49
C ASP A 154 15.94 15.00 0.30
N ILE A 155 14.68 15.46 0.34
CA ILE A 155 13.52 14.57 0.15
C ILE A 155 13.46 14.02 -1.27
N PHE A 156 13.82 14.83 -2.28
CA PHE A 156 13.93 14.32 -3.65
C PHE A 156 14.99 13.23 -3.76
N TRP A 157 16.19 13.46 -3.23
CA TRP A 157 17.27 12.47 -3.28
C TRP A 157 16.92 11.19 -2.50
N ALA A 158 16.27 11.32 -1.34
CA ALA A 158 15.78 10.17 -0.58
C ALA A 158 14.77 9.35 -1.38
N ARG A 159 13.76 10.00 -2.00
CA ARG A 159 12.76 9.31 -2.82
C ARG A 159 13.37 8.66 -4.06
N LEU A 160 14.33 9.34 -4.71
CA LEU A 160 15.06 8.79 -5.85
C LEU A 160 15.90 7.57 -5.46
N ALA A 161 16.63 7.62 -4.33
CA ALA A 161 17.41 6.49 -3.84
C ALA A 161 16.53 5.27 -3.55
N VAL A 162 15.39 5.46 -2.89
CA VAL A 162 14.43 4.38 -2.60
C VAL A 162 13.79 3.84 -3.89
N PHE A 163 13.50 4.70 -4.88
CA PHE A 163 13.04 4.26 -6.20
C PHE A 163 14.08 3.39 -6.92
N LEU A 164 15.35 3.79 -6.93
CA LEU A 164 16.42 2.99 -7.54
C LEU A 164 16.61 1.65 -6.83
N TRP A 165 16.50 1.63 -5.49
CA TRP A 165 16.50 0.40 -4.69
C TRP A 165 15.32 -0.52 -5.04
N SER A 166 14.12 0.05 -5.20
CA SER A 166 12.95 -0.72 -5.65
C SER A 166 13.18 -1.35 -7.03
N CYS A 167 13.69 -0.58 -8.00
CA CYS A 167 14.00 -1.07 -9.35
C CYS A 167 15.06 -2.18 -9.35
N SER A 168 16.13 -2.05 -8.55
CA SER A 168 17.15 -3.09 -8.46
C SER A 168 16.59 -4.38 -7.85
N SER A 169 15.73 -4.28 -6.85
CA SER A 169 15.07 -5.42 -6.22
C SER A 169 14.10 -6.12 -7.19
N ILE A 170 13.30 -5.36 -7.97
CA ILE A 170 12.44 -5.91 -9.01
C ILE A 170 13.24 -6.64 -10.08
N LEU A 171 14.33 -6.02 -10.58
CA LEU A 171 15.17 -6.63 -11.60
C LEU A 171 15.80 -7.94 -11.10
N SER A 172 16.36 -7.92 -9.89
CA SER A 172 16.94 -9.10 -9.26
C SER A 172 15.91 -10.22 -9.07
N MET A 173 14.72 -9.88 -8.55
CA MET A 173 13.62 -10.82 -8.36
C MET A 173 13.13 -11.41 -9.69
N PHE A 174 12.99 -10.58 -10.73
CA PHE A 174 12.55 -11.01 -12.05
C PHE A 174 13.53 -11.99 -12.69
N VAL A 175 14.82 -11.63 -12.74
CA VAL A 175 15.87 -12.47 -13.32
C VAL A 175 15.98 -13.80 -12.57
N SER A 176 16.04 -13.76 -11.25
CA SER A 176 16.13 -14.97 -10.42
C SER A 176 14.90 -15.87 -10.55
N SER A 177 13.69 -15.30 -10.60
CA SER A 177 12.45 -16.07 -10.81
C SER A 177 12.38 -16.71 -12.19
N VAL A 178 12.76 -15.99 -13.25
CA VAL A 178 12.80 -16.55 -14.61
C VAL A 178 13.79 -17.72 -14.69
N VAL A 179 14.96 -17.58 -14.08
CA VAL A 179 15.94 -18.67 -13.98
C VAL A 179 15.36 -19.86 -13.21
N LEU A 180 14.75 -19.62 -12.05
CA LEU A 180 14.17 -20.66 -11.20
C LEU A 180 13.06 -21.46 -11.91
N TYR A 181 12.16 -20.77 -12.61
CA TYR A 181 11.00 -21.37 -13.26
C TYR A 181 11.21 -21.71 -14.75
N SER A 182 12.44 -21.61 -15.25
CA SER A 182 12.80 -21.95 -16.64
C SER A 182 12.63 -23.44 -17.01
N GLY A 183 12.33 -24.30 -16.04
CA GLY A 183 12.26 -25.76 -16.20
C GLY A 183 13.60 -26.48 -15.98
N LEU A 184 14.69 -25.72 -15.75
CA LEU A 184 16.03 -26.28 -15.50
C LEU A 184 16.15 -27.04 -14.17
N TYR A 185 15.24 -26.79 -13.21
CA TYR A 185 15.34 -27.28 -11.83
C TYR A 185 14.19 -28.19 -11.41
N GLY A 186 13.41 -28.71 -12.36
CA GLY A 186 12.30 -29.65 -12.11
C GLY A 186 10.91 -29.02 -12.19
N GLN A 187 9.89 -29.83 -11.88
CA GLN A 187 8.47 -29.41 -11.89
C GLN A 187 7.97 -29.08 -10.48
N ASN A 188 6.85 -28.34 -10.38
CA ASN A 188 6.17 -28.00 -9.13
C ASN A 188 6.98 -27.17 -8.12
N LEU A 189 7.96 -26.39 -8.60
CA LEU A 189 8.74 -25.47 -7.76
C LEU A 189 7.90 -24.36 -7.13
N VAL A 190 6.73 -24.04 -7.72
CA VAL A 190 5.81 -23.01 -7.22
C VAL A 190 5.19 -23.40 -5.87
N GLN A 191 4.97 -24.69 -5.64
CA GLN A 191 4.39 -25.23 -4.40
C GLN A 191 5.45 -25.63 -3.38
N LYS A 192 6.74 -25.51 -3.72
CA LYS A 192 7.84 -25.94 -2.87
C LYS A 192 8.14 -24.91 -1.78
N LEU A 193 7.88 -25.30 -0.53
CA LEU A 193 8.09 -24.46 0.67
C LEU A 193 9.36 -24.81 1.44
N HIS A 194 9.90 -26.02 1.24
CA HIS A 194 11.14 -26.49 1.86
C HIS A 194 12.22 -26.70 0.81
N TRP A 195 13.40 -26.17 1.06
CA TRP A 195 14.53 -26.07 0.13
C TRP A 195 15.80 -26.63 0.76
N ASP A 196 16.35 -27.69 0.16
CA ASP A 196 17.65 -28.21 0.55
C ASP A 196 18.76 -27.38 -0.12
N PRO A 197 19.73 -26.82 0.65
CA PRO A 197 20.88 -26.09 0.11
C PRO A 197 21.69 -26.82 -0.95
N GLN A 198 21.62 -28.16 -1.01
CA GLN A 198 22.35 -28.97 -1.99
C GLN A 198 21.65 -29.02 -3.36
N GLU A 199 20.41 -28.54 -3.46
CA GLU A 199 19.66 -28.55 -4.72
C GLU A 199 20.10 -27.45 -5.68
N ARG A 200 20.11 -27.77 -6.98
CA ARG A 200 20.55 -26.85 -8.03
C ARG A 200 19.72 -25.55 -8.12
N GLY A 201 18.46 -25.59 -7.72
CA GLY A 201 17.55 -24.43 -7.72
C GLY A 201 17.68 -23.53 -6.48
N TYR A 202 18.46 -23.91 -5.48
CA TYR A 202 18.54 -23.21 -4.20
C TYR A 202 19.06 -21.78 -4.33
N THR A 203 20.16 -21.58 -5.07
CA THR A 203 20.76 -20.25 -5.26
C THR A 203 19.80 -19.25 -5.91
N PRO A 204 19.18 -19.54 -7.08
CA PRO A 204 18.20 -18.61 -7.65
C PRO A 204 16.96 -18.42 -6.76
N HIS A 205 16.55 -19.44 -6.00
CA HIS A 205 15.51 -19.29 -4.99
C HIS A 205 15.89 -18.25 -3.92
N ILE A 206 17.03 -18.39 -3.25
CA ILE A 206 17.49 -17.46 -2.21
C ILE A 206 17.67 -16.03 -2.74
N ILE A 207 18.24 -15.86 -3.94
CA ILE A 207 18.35 -14.53 -4.56
C ILE A 207 16.96 -13.92 -4.73
N SER A 208 15.98 -14.71 -5.16
CA SER A 208 14.62 -14.26 -5.38
C SER A 208 13.90 -13.93 -4.07
N THR A 209 14.02 -14.75 -3.02
CA THR A 209 13.41 -14.47 -1.72
C THR A 209 13.99 -13.21 -1.08
N VAL A 210 15.32 -13.06 -1.06
CA VAL A 210 15.99 -11.84 -0.57
C VAL A 210 15.53 -10.61 -1.35
N SER A 211 15.38 -10.75 -2.67
CA SER A 211 14.89 -9.66 -3.53
C SER A 211 13.45 -9.28 -3.23
N GLU A 212 12.57 -10.23 -2.90
CA GLU A 212 11.18 -9.97 -2.49
C GLU A 212 11.14 -9.19 -1.16
N TRP A 213 11.90 -9.61 -0.16
CA TRP A 213 12.01 -8.87 1.12
C TRP A 213 12.56 -7.46 0.91
N SER A 214 13.66 -7.35 0.15
CA SER A 214 14.27 -6.06 -0.22
C SER A 214 13.26 -5.15 -0.92
N LEU A 215 12.48 -5.70 -1.85
CA LEU A 215 11.43 -4.97 -2.56
C LEU A 215 10.34 -4.49 -1.61
N ALA A 216 9.82 -5.34 -0.73
CA ALA A 216 8.82 -4.95 0.26
C ALA A 216 9.31 -3.82 1.17
N PHE A 217 10.55 -3.92 1.68
CA PHE A 217 11.14 -2.87 2.52
C PHE A 217 11.39 -1.56 1.77
N SER A 218 11.74 -1.60 0.49
CA SER A 218 11.87 -0.38 -0.33
C SER A 218 10.54 0.39 -0.41
N PHE A 219 9.42 -0.31 -0.57
CA PHE A 219 8.09 0.30 -0.58
C PHE A 219 7.72 0.93 0.77
N LEU A 220 7.94 0.20 1.88
CA LEU A 220 7.72 0.74 3.22
C LEU A 220 8.59 1.99 3.47
N SER A 221 9.85 1.94 3.05
CA SER A 221 10.79 3.06 3.15
C SER A 221 10.32 4.28 2.35
N PHE A 222 9.64 4.08 1.23
CA PHE A 222 9.09 5.18 0.45
C PHE A 222 7.97 5.91 1.22
N PHE A 223 7.07 5.17 1.88
CA PHE A 223 6.01 5.76 2.68
C PHE A 223 6.53 6.47 3.94
N LEU A 224 7.68 6.07 4.49
CA LEU A 224 8.35 6.84 5.56
C LEU A 224 8.66 8.28 5.11
N THR A 225 8.93 8.50 3.82
CA THR A 225 9.18 9.85 3.28
C THR A 225 7.94 10.75 3.30
N TYR A 226 6.73 10.22 3.53
CA TYR A 226 5.50 11.00 3.66
C TYR A 226 5.20 11.45 5.08
N ILE A 227 5.89 10.91 6.09
CA ILE A 227 5.59 11.25 7.47
C ILE A 227 5.78 12.76 7.69
N ARG A 228 6.95 13.30 7.34
CA ARG A 228 7.21 14.75 7.49
C ARG A 228 6.29 15.60 6.65
N ASP A 229 5.94 15.15 5.44
CA ASP A 229 5.02 15.85 4.55
C ASP A 229 3.63 16.03 5.18
N PHE A 230 3.20 15.06 6.00
CA PHE A 230 1.83 15.02 6.53
C PHE A 230 1.69 15.67 7.90
N GLN A 231 2.80 16.00 8.58
CA GLN A 231 2.79 16.64 9.89
C GLN A 231 2.03 17.97 9.93
N LYS A 232 2.00 18.69 8.79
CA LYS A 232 1.33 20.00 8.66
C LYS A 232 -0.05 19.93 8.01
N ILE A 233 -0.58 18.74 7.73
CA ILE A 233 -1.91 18.56 7.13
C ILE A 233 -2.92 18.24 8.22
N SER A 234 -4.07 18.93 8.24
CA SER A 234 -5.19 18.61 9.13
C SER A 234 -6.42 18.23 8.32
N LEU A 235 -7.21 17.27 8.83
CA LEU A 235 -8.51 16.92 8.31
C LEU A 235 -9.57 17.53 9.23
N ARG A 236 -10.47 18.37 8.68
CA ARG A 236 -11.63 18.89 9.40
C ARG A 236 -12.89 18.26 8.81
N GLY A 237 -13.48 17.31 9.52
CA GLY A 237 -14.82 16.79 9.22
C GLY A 237 -15.88 17.72 9.81
N VAL A 238 -16.80 18.22 8.98
CA VAL A 238 -17.97 18.96 9.44
C VAL A 238 -19.18 18.05 9.24
N VAL A 239 -19.82 17.65 10.34
CA VAL A 239 -21.07 16.89 10.32
C VAL A 239 -22.20 17.92 10.31
N SER A 240 -22.94 17.99 9.21
CA SER A 240 -24.15 18.80 9.10
C SER A 240 -25.35 17.88 9.20
N LEU A 241 -26.17 18.07 10.24
CA LEU A 241 -27.42 17.35 10.42
C LEU A 241 -28.51 18.06 9.62
N GLN A 242 -29.13 17.38 8.67
CA GLN A 242 -30.34 17.85 8.01
C GLN A 242 -31.55 17.34 8.81
N GLY A 243 -32.11 18.19 9.66
CA GLY A 243 -33.27 17.87 10.51
C GLY A 243 -32.90 17.38 11.92
N GLN A 244 -33.91 17.33 12.80
CA GLN A 244 -33.77 16.80 14.17
C GLN A 244 -34.00 15.29 14.25
N THR A 245 -34.70 14.72 13.27
CA THR A 245 -35.00 13.29 13.18
C THR A 245 -34.44 12.71 11.87
N LEU A 246 -34.00 11.45 11.90
CA LEU A 246 -33.45 10.73 10.71
C LEU A 246 -34.53 10.45 9.62
N HIS A 247 -35.78 10.85 9.86
CA HIS A 247 -36.94 10.52 9.02
C HIS A 247 -37.63 11.76 8.44
N GLU A 248 -37.30 12.97 8.87
CA GLU A 248 -37.90 14.18 8.33
C GLU A 248 -37.19 14.63 7.05
N SER A 249 -37.94 14.59 5.95
CA SER A 249 -37.50 15.14 4.67
C SER A 249 -37.67 16.67 4.67
N PRO A 250 -36.83 17.46 3.96
CA PRO A 250 -36.84 18.94 3.97
C PRO A 250 -38.17 19.62 3.58
N GLY A 251 -39.19 18.86 3.22
CA GLY A 251 -40.52 19.34 2.85
C GLY A 251 -41.56 19.34 3.99
N SER A 252 -41.32 18.72 5.16
CA SER A 252 -42.36 18.67 6.21
C SER A 252 -42.57 20.00 6.94
N PHE A 253 -41.54 20.85 7.01
CA PHE A 253 -41.62 22.17 7.66
C PHE A 253 -42.70 23.08 7.06
N ARG A 254 -42.91 23.02 5.74
CA ARG A 254 -43.91 23.87 5.08
C ARG A 254 -45.35 23.42 5.34
N ALA A 255 -45.56 22.13 5.61
CA ALA A 255 -46.88 21.58 5.89
C ALA A 255 -47.29 21.79 7.35
N GLU A 256 -46.35 21.66 8.29
CA GLU A 256 -46.63 21.87 9.73
C GLU A 256 -46.88 23.35 10.06
N GLU A 257 -46.12 24.27 9.47
CA GLU A 257 -46.30 25.71 9.70
C GLU A 257 -47.64 26.23 9.10
N GLN A 258 -48.10 25.66 7.98
CA GLN A 258 -49.42 25.96 7.41
C GLN A 258 -50.58 25.27 8.16
N ALA A 259 -50.35 24.09 8.75
CA ALA A 259 -51.39 23.39 9.53
C ALA A 259 -51.62 24.04 10.91
N LEU A 260 -50.57 24.59 11.53
CA LEU A 260 -50.65 25.28 12.83
C LEU A 260 -51.30 26.66 12.76
N LEU A 261 -51.26 27.33 11.60
CA LEU A 261 -51.86 28.67 11.42
C LEU A 261 -53.39 28.66 11.19
N ILE A 262 -54.03 27.48 11.08
CA ILE A 262 -55.48 27.36 10.78
C ILE A 262 -56.32 26.93 12.01
N ALA A 263 -55.73 26.60 13.15
CA ALA A 263 -56.48 26.15 14.33
C ALA A 263 -56.55 27.20 15.47
N GLY A 264 -57.57 28.08 15.40
CA GLY A 264 -58.16 28.87 16.51
C GLY A 264 -57.36 30.12 16.93
N SER A 265 -57.81 31.38 16.87
CA SER A 265 -59.16 31.98 17.09
C SER A 265 -59.80 31.54 18.41
N ILE A 266 -59.30 32.04 19.54
CA ILE A 266 -59.86 33.12 20.41
C ILE A 266 -58.72 33.62 21.30
#